data_AF-A0A946RE51-F1
#
_entry.id   AF-A0A946RE51-F1
#
_cell.length_a   1.000
_cell.length_b   1.000
_cell.length_c   1.000
_cell.angle_alpha   90.00
_cell.angle_beta   90.00
_cell.angle_gamma   90.00
#
_symmetry.space_group_name_H-M   'P 1'
#
loop_
_entity.id
_entity.type
_entity.pdbx_description
1 polymer ?
#
loop_
_entity_poly.entity_id
_entity_poly.type
_entity_poly.pdbx_seq_one_letter_code
_entity_poly.pdbx_strand_id
1 'polypeptide(L)'
;GDVEWNSFYYYHDHLDNGTAYCEAGRIQHFDFEYWNYGGISGTNCDIFSCPSIIYNSDYAYGSRLFYPKGSTPKVIYIRGGQVLVRGIVDGQYSIVTDDYTEYRRHDDTDKIDRVWGNIWLIDDVVYSDSYASGQTIHPNDGGSTNVLGLIAGGNVIIANTRPNGARGKQYGEDIIINASILAMNGGFISHYWQNTLLGYHDFNDGLEYGIIADGRGGHRNYYQEQIGIGPDYSGVYTGTNDFRGDVNLWGSIVQFKRGYMLRNYLGPYNVTPGVGYDKNYNYDYNLLVNPPPYFPDLETENSNVVLKMASYGEAKK
;
A
#
# COMPACT_ATOMS: atom_id res chain seq x y z
N GLY A 1 -5.39 -17.42 -28.12
CA GLY A 1 -4.20 -17.83 -27.37
C GLY A 1 -4.51 -17.48 -25.95
N ASP A 2 -4.60 -18.49 -25.10
CA ASP A 2 -4.97 -18.29 -23.70
C ASP A 2 -3.88 -17.42 -23.06
N VAL A 3 -4.25 -16.23 -22.63
CA VAL A 3 -3.34 -15.36 -21.90
C VAL A 3 -3.31 -15.92 -20.47
N GLU A 4 -2.19 -16.52 -20.11
CA GLU A 4 -2.02 -17.16 -18.80
C GLU A 4 -2.17 -16.10 -17.70
N TRP A 5 -2.77 -16.52 -16.58
CA TRP A 5 -3.06 -15.73 -15.36
C TRP A 5 -1.84 -14.96 -14.79
N ASN A 6 -0.63 -15.31 -15.24
CA ASN A 6 0.65 -14.69 -14.86
C ASN A 6 1.39 -14.01 -16.01
N SER A 7 0.69 -13.62 -17.09
CA SER A 7 1.34 -12.92 -18.20
C SER A 7 2.02 -11.64 -17.71
N PHE A 8 3.28 -11.48 -18.12
CA PHE A 8 4.18 -10.39 -17.75
C PHE A 8 3.51 -9.01 -17.66
N TYR A 9 2.64 -8.68 -18.62
CA TYR A 9 2.06 -7.34 -18.74
C TYR A 9 1.07 -6.94 -17.63
N TYR A 10 0.52 -7.89 -16.87
CA TYR A 10 -0.40 -7.58 -15.76
C TYR A 10 0.29 -7.36 -14.43
N TYR A 11 1.57 -7.73 -14.33
CA TYR A 11 2.33 -7.67 -13.08
C TYR A 11 3.47 -6.67 -13.19
N HIS A 12 4.12 -6.57 -14.35
CA HIS A 12 5.35 -5.80 -14.52
C HIS A 12 5.10 -4.47 -15.23
N ASP A 13 5.80 -3.42 -14.80
CA ASP A 13 5.68 -2.05 -15.31
C ASP A 13 6.82 -1.64 -16.26
N HIS A 14 7.60 -2.61 -16.73
CA HIS A 14 8.75 -2.42 -17.59
C HIS A 14 8.66 -3.24 -18.88
N LEU A 15 9.61 -3.04 -19.80
CA LEU A 15 9.71 -3.84 -21.02
C LEU A 15 10.28 -5.23 -20.72
N ASP A 16 9.79 -6.26 -21.39
CA ASP A 16 10.35 -7.62 -21.30
C ASP A 16 11.63 -7.77 -22.15
N ASN A 17 12.68 -7.05 -21.76
CA ASN A 17 13.95 -6.97 -22.50
C ASN A 17 15.13 -7.62 -21.76
N GLY A 18 14.87 -8.27 -20.61
CA GLY A 18 15.88 -8.94 -19.78
C GLY A 18 16.89 -8.03 -19.08
N THR A 19 16.71 -6.70 -19.14
CA THR A 19 17.62 -5.73 -18.50
C THR A 19 16.91 -4.71 -17.62
N ALA A 20 15.62 -4.48 -17.82
CA ALA A 20 14.79 -3.64 -16.99
C ALA A 20 14.18 -4.41 -15.82
N TYR A 21 13.96 -3.69 -14.71
CA TYR A 21 13.27 -4.16 -13.51
C TYR A 21 12.14 -3.21 -13.18
N CYS A 22 11.22 -3.66 -12.33
CA CYS A 22 10.15 -2.80 -11.86
C CYS A 22 10.67 -1.59 -11.07
N GLU A 23 10.15 -0.40 -11.36
CA GLU A 23 10.55 0.82 -10.65
C GLU A 23 9.68 1.05 -9.41
N ALA A 24 10.28 1.51 -8.30
CA ALA A 24 9.53 1.84 -7.09
C ALA A 24 8.44 2.92 -7.32
N GLY A 25 8.56 3.80 -8.32
CA GLY A 25 7.63 4.93 -8.49
C GLY A 25 6.42 4.65 -9.40
N ARG A 26 6.29 3.42 -9.91
CA ARG A 26 5.33 3.06 -10.95
C ARG A 26 4.35 2.01 -10.43
N ILE A 27 3.65 1.30 -11.32
CA ILE A 27 2.73 0.22 -10.94
C ILE A 27 3.52 -0.78 -10.08
N GLN A 28 3.06 -1.00 -8.86
CA GLN A 28 3.72 -1.92 -7.93
C GLN A 28 3.05 -3.29 -7.97
N HIS A 29 3.87 -4.32 -7.79
CA HIS A 29 3.40 -5.69 -7.65
C HIS A 29 2.47 -5.81 -6.45
N PHE A 30 1.18 -6.00 -6.73
CA PHE A 30 0.18 -6.35 -5.74
C PHE A 30 -0.30 -7.77 -6.04
N ASP A 31 0.41 -8.76 -5.51
CA ASP A 31 0.09 -10.17 -5.72
C ASP A 31 -0.35 -10.83 -4.42
N PHE A 32 -1.47 -10.35 -3.89
CA PHE A 32 -2.11 -11.00 -2.78
C PHE A 32 -3.44 -11.53 -3.31
N GLU A 33 -3.47 -12.78 -3.76
CA GLU A 33 -4.74 -13.50 -3.87
C GLU A 33 -5.32 -13.82 -2.49
N TYR A 34 -4.45 -14.00 -1.49
CA TYR A 34 -4.84 -14.52 -0.19
C TYR A 34 -5.88 -13.67 0.55
N TRP A 35 -5.88 -12.34 0.43
CA TRP A 35 -6.92 -11.53 1.08
C TRP A 35 -8.31 -11.72 0.47
N ASN A 36 -8.41 -12.29 -0.75
CA ASN A 36 -9.66 -12.73 -1.37
C ASN A 36 -9.88 -14.23 -1.22
N TYR A 37 -9.08 -14.95 -0.41
CA TYR A 37 -9.20 -16.40 -0.29
C TYR A 37 -10.57 -16.87 0.19
N GLY A 38 -11.26 -16.08 1.02
CA GLY A 38 -12.67 -16.32 1.33
C GLY A 38 -13.55 -16.36 0.07
N GLY A 39 -13.39 -15.39 -0.82
CA GLY A 39 -14.03 -15.37 -2.13
C GLY A 39 -13.64 -16.56 -3.02
N ILE A 40 -12.35 -16.91 -3.08
CA ILE A 40 -11.83 -18.07 -3.82
C ILE A 40 -12.41 -19.39 -3.29
N SER A 41 -12.57 -19.51 -1.98
CA SER A 41 -13.18 -20.67 -1.31
C SER A 41 -14.71 -20.66 -1.35
N GLY A 42 -15.33 -19.75 -2.10
CA GLY A 42 -16.77 -19.70 -2.34
C GLY A 42 -17.58 -19.02 -1.22
N THR A 43 -16.94 -18.42 -0.22
CA THR A 43 -17.62 -17.77 0.90
C THR A 43 -17.91 -16.28 0.67
N ASN A 44 -17.69 -15.79 -0.56
CA ASN A 44 -17.95 -14.42 -1.02
C ASN A 44 -17.53 -13.35 0.01
N CYS A 45 -16.28 -13.41 0.47
CA CYS A 45 -15.78 -12.56 1.56
C CYS A 45 -14.26 -12.32 1.41
N ASP A 46 -13.72 -11.34 2.12
CA ASP A 46 -12.28 -11.02 2.14
C ASP A 46 -11.73 -10.94 3.58
N ILE A 47 -10.47 -10.50 3.73
CA ILE A 47 -9.77 -10.32 5.02
C ILE A 47 -10.48 -9.42 6.04
N PHE A 48 -11.41 -8.58 5.61
CA PHE A 48 -12.17 -7.69 6.50
C PHE A 48 -13.43 -8.37 7.03
N SER A 49 -14.13 -9.10 6.17
CA SER A 49 -15.39 -9.77 6.54
C SER A 49 -15.23 -11.18 7.11
N CYS A 50 -14.16 -11.89 6.74
CA CYS A 50 -13.92 -13.26 7.17
C CYS A 50 -12.42 -13.51 7.47
N PRO A 51 -11.80 -12.71 8.35
CA PRO A 51 -10.37 -12.78 8.63
C PRO A 51 -9.89 -14.18 9.06
N SER A 52 -10.73 -14.93 9.79
CA SER A 52 -10.39 -16.28 10.25
C SER A 52 -10.13 -17.26 9.12
N ILE A 53 -10.83 -17.14 7.99
CA ILE A 53 -10.62 -18.02 6.82
C ILE A 53 -9.19 -17.84 6.31
N ILE A 54 -8.70 -16.60 6.27
CA ILE A 54 -7.37 -16.27 5.76
C ILE A 54 -6.29 -16.59 6.78
N TYR A 55 -6.48 -16.20 8.04
CA TYR A 55 -5.50 -16.45 9.10
C TYR A 55 -5.34 -17.93 9.45
N ASN A 56 -6.30 -18.79 9.06
CA ASN A 56 -6.23 -20.24 9.22
C ASN A 56 -6.00 -20.97 7.89
N SER A 57 -5.77 -20.24 6.79
CA SER A 57 -5.46 -20.83 5.48
C SER A 57 -3.98 -21.13 5.33
N ASP A 58 -3.64 -21.92 4.30
CA ASP A 58 -2.25 -22.20 3.92
C ASP A 58 -1.48 -20.96 3.48
N TYR A 59 -2.15 -19.82 3.22
CA TYR A 59 -1.47 -18.56 2.92
C TYR A 59 -0.79 -17.91 4.15
N ALA A 60 -1.15 -18.35 5.37
CA ALA A 60 -0.56 -17.87 6.62
C ALA A 60 0.47 -18.87 7.16
N TYR A 61 1.74 -18.73 6.74
CA TYR A 61 2.82 -19.68 7.05
C TYR A 61 3.48 -19.51 8.43
N GLY A 62 2.90 -18.73 9.35
CA GLY A 62 3.53 -18.38 10.63
C GLY A 62 2.57 -18.25 11.80
N SER A 63 3.07 -18.53 13.00
CA SER A 63 2.32 -18.28 14.23
C SER A 63 2.16 -16.77 14.47
N ARG A 64 1.03 -16.37 15.07
CA ARG A 64 0.82 -14.98 15.50
C ARG A 64 1.87 -14.62 16.55
N LEU A 65 2.59 -13.53 16.30
CA LEU A 65 3.54 -12.96 17.24
C LEU A 65 2.83 -11.88 18.08
N PHE A 66 3.13 -11.87 19.38
CA PHE A 66 2.58 -10.90 20.33
C PHE A 66 3.72 -10.11 20.96
N TYR A 67 3.63 -8.79 20.93
CA TYR A 67 4.56 -7.90 21.60
C TYR A 67 3.91 -7.41 22.91
N PRO A 68 4.58 -7.56 24.07
CA PRO A 68 4.02 -7.11 25.34
C PRO A 68 3.85 -5.59 25.34
N LYS A 69 2.70 -5.14 25.87
CA LYS A 69 2.35 -3.72 25.97
C LYS A 69 3.28 -2.97 26.94
N GLY A 70 3.65 -1.74 26.58
CA GLY A 70 3.85 -0.67 27.58
C GLY A 70 5.23 -0.45 28.22
N SER A 71 6.37 -0.53 27.52
CA SER A 71 7.58 0.16 28.06
C SER A 71 8.77 0.34 27.12
N THR A 72 8.81 -0.30 25.95
CA THR A 72 9.99 -0.16 25.06
C THR A 72 9.57 0.07 23.62
N PRO A 73 10.09 1.14 22.98
CA PRO A 73 10.14 1.28 21.52
C PRO A 73 10.46 -0.04 20.82
N LYS A 74 9.66 -0.41 19.81
CA LYS A 74 9.88 -1.64 19.02
C LYS A 74 10.09 -1.33 17.55
N VAL A 75 10.96 -2.12 16.92
CA VAL A 75 11.11 -2.16 15.47
C VAL A 75 10.66 -3.54 15.00
N ILE A 76 9.68 -3.56 14.09
CA ILE A 76 9.21 -4.75 13.40
C ILE A 76 9.84 -4.69 12.01
N TYR A 77 10.86 -5.50 11.80
CA TYR A 77 11.56 -5.58 10.53
C TYR A 77 11.02 -6.73 9.67
N ILE A 78 10.62 -6.39 8.46
CA ILE A 78 10.04 -7.28 7.45
C ILE A 78 11.13 -7.59 6.43
N ARG A 79 11.71 -8.78 6.57
CA ARG A 79 12.74 -9.28 5.66
C ARG A 79 12.10 -9.94 4.44
N GLY A 80 12.61 -9.62 3.25
CA GLY A 80 12.35 -10.37 2.03
C GLY A 80 10.97 -10.15 1.41
N GLY A 81 10.31 -9.01 1.67
CA GLY A 81 9.00 -8.76 1.07
C GLY A 81 8.26 -7.53 1.55
N GLN A 82 6.98 -7.53 1.21
CA GLN A 82 6.00 -6.48 1.48
C GLN A 82 5.21 -6.79 2.77
N VAL A 83 4.54 -5.79 3.34
CA VAL A 83 3.71 -5.96 4.55
C VAL A 83 2.36 -5.28 4.40
N LEU A 84 1.31 -5.91 4.96
CA LEU A 84 -0.02 -5.30 5.09
C LEU A 84 -0.20 -4.76 6.50
N VAL A 85 -0.73 -3.55 6.63
CA VAL A 85 -0.89 -2.86 7.92
C VAL A 85 -2.32 -2.34 8.07
N ARG A 86 -2.89 -2.59 9.25
CA ARG A 86 -4.15 -2.03 9.76
C ARG A 86 -4.22 -2.14 11.28
N GLY A 87 -5.11 -1.37 11.89
CA GLY A 87 -5.58 -1.58 13.26
C GLY A 87 -5.21 -0.45 14.22
N ILE A 88 -5.19 -0.80 15.50
CA ILE A 88 -4.99 0.17 16.58
C ILE A 88 -3.55 0.08 17.09
N VAL A 89 -2.90 1.23 17.22
CA VAL A 89 -1.54 1.37 17.74
C VAL A 89 -1.59 1.81 19.21
N ASP A 90 -0.90 1.06 20.06
CA ASP A 90 -0.80 1.30 21.49
C ASP A 90 0.65 1.07 21.93
N GLY A 91 1.41 2.16 21.94
CA GLY A 91 2.85 2.20 22.15
C GLY A 91 3.61 2.85 20.99
N GLN A 92 4.92 2.60 20.97
CA GLN A 92 5.87 3.21 20.03
C GLN A 92 6.47 2.13 19.13
N TYR A 93 6.14 2.18 17.85
CA TYR A 93 6.54 1.15 16.89
C TYR A 93 7.09 1.77 15.62
N SER A 94 8.02 1.06 14.99
CA SER A 94 8.35 1.27 13.57
C SER A 94 8.24 -0.05 12.83
N ILE A 95 7.59 -0.02 11.66
CA ILE A 95 7.57 -1.12 10.71
C ILE A 95 8.55 -0.75 9.60
N VAL A 96 9.52 -1.63 9.35
CA VAL A 96 10.61 -1.39 8.40
C VAL A 96 10.65 -2.56 7.43
N THR A 97 10.71 -2.31 6.13
CA THR A 97 10.89 -3.36 5.11
C THR A 97 12.29 -3.31 4.51
N ASP A 98 12.70 -4.39 3.86
CA ASP A 98 13.81 -4.35 2.90
C ASP A 98 13.53 -3.37 1.74
N ASP A 99 14.59 -2.96 1.03
CA ASP A 99 14.49 -2.17 -0.21
C ASP A 99 13.68 -2.92 -1.27
N TYR A 100 14.22 -4.04 -1.73
CA TYR A 100 13.57 -4.95 -2.67
C TYR A 100 14.07 -6.37 -2.45
N THR A 101 13.35 -7.34 -3.02
CA THR A 101 13.74 -8.74 -3.08
C THR A 101 13.74 -9.20 -4.53
N GLU A 102 14.82 -9.83 -4.96
CA GLU A 102 14.91 -10.46 -6.26
C GLU A 102 14.20 -11.82 -6.24
N TYR A 103 13.48 -12.12 -7.31
CA TYR A 103 12.74 -13.37 -7.46
C TYR A 103 12.81 -13.86 -8.91
N ARG A 104 12.63 -15.17 -9.11
CA ARG A 104 12.44 -15.75 -10.44
C ARG A 104 10.99 -15.54 -10.85
N ARG A 105 10.76 -15.03 -12.06
CA ARG A 105 9.39 -14.77 -12.50
C ARG A 105 8.61 -16.08 -12.63
N HIS A 106 7.30 -16.02 -12.40
CA HIS A 106 6.44 -17.19 -12.54
C HIS A 106 6.22 -17.55 -14.02
N ASP A 107 6.10 -16.55 -14.90
CA ASP A 107 5.89 -16.76 -16.34
C ASP A 107 7.14 -17.29 -17.05
N ASP A 108 8.32 -16.91 -16.56
CA ASP A 108 9.62 -17.32 -17.10
C ASP A 108 10.64 -17.42 -15.96
N THR A 109 10.87 -18.65 -15.49
CA THR A 109 11.76 -18.93 -14.35
C THR A 109 13.25 -18.70 -14.64
N ASP A 110 13.62 -18.49 -15.90
CA ASP A 110 14.99 -18.13 -16.30
C ASP A 110 15.26 -16.63 -16.15
N LYS A 111 14.21 -15.81 -15.99
CA LYS A 111 14.31 -14.37 -15.76
C LYS A 111 14.19 -14.03 -14.28
N ILE A 112 14.99 -13.06 -13.87
CA ILE A 112 14.97 -12.48 -12.52
C ILE A 112 14.31 -11.11 -12.60
N ASP A 113 13.43 -10.82 -11.64
CA ASP A 113 12.88 -9.48 -11.43
C ASP A 113 12.87 -9.12 -9.93
N ARG A 114 12.35 -7.94 -9.58
CA ARG A 114 12.36 -7.36 -8.23
C ARG A 114 10.97 -7.02 -7.75
N VAL A 115 10.72 -7.35 -6.48
CA VAL A 115 9.58 -6.84 -5.72
C VAL A 115 10.10 -5.84 -4.69
N TRP A 116 9.63 -4.60 -4.75
CA TRP A 116 9.96 -3.60 -3.74
C TRP A 116 9.31 -3.93 -2.39
N GLY A 117 10.02 -3.68 -1.28
CA GLY A 117 9.45 -3.75 0.05
C GLY A 117 8.49 -2.58 0.27
N ASN A 118 7.25 -2.75 -0.17
CA ASN A 118 6.17 -1.80 0.06
C ASN A 118 5.46 -2.10 1.38
N ILE A 119 4.97 -1.04 2.02
CA ILE A 119 4.00 -1.12 3.11
C ILE A 119 2.63 -0.79 2.53
N TRP A 120 1.68 -1.72 2.66
CA TRP A 120 0.31 -1.57 2.18
C TRP A 120 -0.63 -1.27 3.34
N LEU A 121 -1.24 -0.10 3.31
CA LEU A 121 -2.31 0.27 4.24
C LEU A 121 -3.62 -0.30 3.71
N ILE A 122 -4.14 -1.30 4.41
CA ILE A 122 -5.30 -2.08 3.96
C ILE A 122 -6.60 -1.67 4.65
N ASP A 123 -6.50 -0.88 5.71
CA ASP A 123 -7.57 -0.31 6.52
C ASP A 123 -6.97 0.85 7.33
N ASP A 124 -7.79 1.47 8.17
CA ASP A 124 -7.34 2.47 9.13
C ASP A 124 -6.18 1.97 10.01
N VAL A 125 -5.28 2.89 10.33
CA VAL A 125 -4.20 2.70 11.32
C VAL A 125 -4.23 3.89 12.27
N VAL A 126 -4.76 3.69 13.46
CA VAL A 126 -5.06 4.78 14.41
C VAL A 126 -4.44 4.55 15.77
N TYR A 127 -4.02 5.60 16.47
CA TYR A 127 -3.62 5.47 17.85
C TYR A 127 -4.82 5.16 18.73
N SER A 128 -4.60 4.38 19.78
CA SER A 128 -5.66 3.93 20.70
C SER A 128 -6.44 5.05 21.41
N ASP A 129 -5.88 6.25 21.46
CA ASP A 129 -6.42 7.44 22.10
C ASP A 129 -6.81 8.55 21.11
N SER A 130 -6.66 8.34 19.80
CA SER A 130 -7.10 9.31 18.81
C SER A 130 -8.62 9.48 18.80
N TYR A 131 -9.09 10.67 18.40
CA TYR A 131 -10.51 10.88 18.13
C TYR A 131 -10.97 10.03 16.94
N ALA A 132 -12.29 9.88 16.77
CA ALA A 132 -12.87 9.14 15.63
C ALA A 132 -12.46 9.70 14.25
N SER A 133 -12.02 10.96 14.17
CA SER A 133 -11.45 11.59 12.97
C SER A 133 -9.97 11.27 12.72
N GLY A 134 -9.36 10.45 13.59
CA GLY A 134 -7.92 10.22 13.64
C GLY A 134 -7.12 11.33 14.31
N GLN A 135 -7.74 12.43 14.72
CA GLN A 135 -7.02 13.52 15.37
C GLN A 135 -6.30 13.03 16.62
N THR A 136 -4.98 13.24 16.67
CA THR A 136 -4.18 12.89 17.84
C THR A 136 -4.42 13.90 18.95
N ILE A 137 -4.45 13.41 20.19
CA ILE A 137 -4.54 14.27 21.38
C ILE A 137 -3.14 14.74 21.71
N HIS A 138 -2.94 16.04 21.89
CA HIS A 138 -1.64 16.59 22.19
C HIS A 138 -1.12 16.04 23.54
N PRO A 139 0.18 15.69 23.68
CA PRO A 139 0.72 15.17 24.94
C PRO A 139 0.49 16.11 26.14
N ASN A 140 0.64 17.42 25.93
CA ASN A 140 0.35 18.45 26.95
C ASN A 140 -1.13 18.50 27.39
N ASP A 141 -2.05 18.00 26.57
CA ASP A 141 -3.50 17.96 26.87
C ASP A 141 -3.93 16.59 27.42
N GLY A 142 -2.96 15.74 27.81
CA GLY A 142 -3.21 14.40 28.34
C GLY A 142 -3.24 13.29 27.29
N GLY A 143 -2.81 13.56 26.06
CA GLY A 143 -2.64 12.55 25.01
C GLY A 143 -1.51 11.56 25.32
N SER A 144 -1.55 10.40 24.66
CA SER A 144 -0.53 9.37 24.78
C SER A 144 0.78 9.75 24.08
N THR A 145 1.81 8.91 24.26
CA THR A 145 3.04 8.95 23.46
C THR A 145 3.03 7.92 22.33
N ASN A 146 1.84 7.51 21.89
CA ASN A 146 1.70 6.56 20.79
C ASN A 146 2.34 7.14 19.54
N VAL A 147 3.17 6.34 18.88
CA VAL A 147 3.79 6.72 17.62
C VAL A 147 3.99 5.50 16.73
N LEU A 148 3.70 5.66 15.44
CA LEU A 148 3.99 4.66 14.43
C LEU A 148 4.91 5.24 13.35
N GLY A 149 6.03 4.57 13.09
CA GLY A 149 6.88 4.79 11.92
C GLY A 149 6.58 3.75 10.85
N LEU A 150 6.37 4.19 9.61
CA LEU A 150 6.25 3.33 8.43
C LEU A 150 7.43 3.63 7.51
N ILE A 151 8.43 2.75 7.53
CA ILE A 151 9.67 2.91 6.76
C ILE A 151 9.67 1.85 5.65
N ALA A 152 9.22 2.25 4.47
CA ALA A 152 9.18 1.40 3.29
C ALA A 152 10.44 1.57 2.45
N GLY A 153 11.07 0.46 2.11
CA GLY A 153 12.13 0.40 1.12
C GLY A 153 11.65 0.88 -0.26
N GLY A 154 10.44 0.51 -0.65
CA GLY A 154 9.72 1.02 -1.81
C GLY A 154 8.78 2.18 -1.45
N ASN A 155 7.49 1.88 -1.43
CA ASN A 155 6.39 2.82 -1.22
C ASN A 155 5.60 2.50 0.04
N VAL A 156 4.92 3.51 0.56
CA VAL A 156 3.73 3.29 1.39
C VAL A 156 2.50 3.49 0.50
N ILE A 157 1.64 2.49 0.42
CA ILE A 157 0.55 2.43 -0.57
C ILE A 157 -0.78 2.25 0.15
N ILE A 158 -1.74 3.13 -0.11
CA ILE A 158 -3.13 2.91 0.31
C ILE A 158 -3.75 1.90 -0.66
N ALA A 159 -3.99 0.69 -0.18
CA ALA A 159 -4.54 -0.39 -0.98
C ALA A 159 -6.01 -0.13 -1.33
N ASN A 160 -6.44 -0.61 -2.51
CA ASN A 160 -7.82 -0.56 -2.98
C ASN A 160 -8.68 -1.62 -2.27
N THR A 161 -8.99 -1.41 -0.99
CA THR A 161 -9.76 -2.36 -0.16
C THR A 161 -11.18 -1.86 0.07
N ARG A 162 -12.09 -2.77 0.45
CA ARG A 162 -13.48 -2.38 0.76
C ARG A 162 -13.58 -1.31 1.85
N PRO A 163 -12.86 -1.41 3.00
CA PRO A 163 -12.86 -0.34 3.99
C PRO A 163 -12.35 0.98 3.41
N ASN A 164 -11.29 0.95 2.60
CA ASN A 164 -10.71 2.12 1.97
C ASN A 164 -11.50 2.63 0.74
N GLY A 165 -12.81 2.39 0.67
CA GLY A 165 -13.66 2.96 -0.40
C GLY A 165 -13.48 2.38 -1.80
N ALA A 166 -13.06 1.12 -1.93
CA ALA A 166 -13.02 0.44 -3.22
C ALA A 166 -14.32 0.58 -4.04
N ARG A 167 -14.15 0.61 -5.37
CA ARG A 167 -15.23 0.78 -6.35
C ARG A 167 -15.97 2.11 -6.20
N GLY A 168 -15.23 3.21 -6.07
CA GLY A 168 -15.82 4.53 -5.97
C GLY A 168 -16.79 4.71 -4.80
N LYS A 169 -16.39 4.28 -3.59
CA LYS A 169 -17.19 4.32 -2.34
C LYS A 169 -18.42 3.41 -2.29
N GLN A 170 -18.46 2.34 -3.08
CA GLN A 170 -19.57 1.39 -3.00
C GLN A 170 -19.66 0.67 -1.63
N TYR A 171 -18.56 0.57 -0.90
CA TYR A 171 -18.46 -0.21 0.34
C TYR A 171 -18.16 0.65 1.56
N GLY A 172 -16.90 1.02 1.76
CA GLY A 172 -16.46 2.02 2.72
C GLY A 172 -16.15 3.34 2.02
N GLU A 173 -15.42 4.20 2.72
CA GLU A 173 -14.83 5.41 2.18
C GLU A 173 -13.72 5.86 3.11
N ASP A 174 -12.84 6.69 2.56
CA ASP A 174 -11.76 7.35 3.28
C ASP A 174 -10.72 6.36 3.84
N ILE A 175 -9.67 6.91 4.45
CA ILE A 175 -8.75 6.16 5.31
C ILE A 175 -8.18 7.10 6.37
N ILE A 176 -8.05 6.60 7.59
CA ILE A 176 -7.46 7.32 8.72
C ILE A 176 -6.10 6.72 9.05
N ILE A 177 -5.08 7.58 9.09
CA ILE A 177 -3.69 7.18 9.29
C ILE A 177 -3.06 8.04 10.39
N ASN A 178 -2.59 7.41 11.46
CA ASN A 178 -1.72 8.00 12.47
C ASN A 178 -0.33 7.37 12.34
N ALA A 179 0.54 8.03 11.58
CA ALA A 179 1.89 7.52 11.33
C ALA A 179 2.84 8.58 10.76
N SER A 180 4.12 8.45 11.08
CA SER A 180 5.21 9.05 10.31
C SER A 180 5.63 8.13 9.17
N ILE A 181 5.58 8.61 7.94
CA ILE A 181 5.82 7.84 6.73
C ILE A 181 7.18 8.20 6.13
N LEU A 182 7.99 7.20 5.80
CA LEU A 182 9.22 7.30 5.03
C LEU A 182 9.19 6.29 3.89
N ALA A 183 9.14 6.77 2.64
CA ALA A 183 9.32 5.95 1.44
C ALA A 183 10.71 6.19 0.83
N MET A 184 11.59 5.21 0.94
CA MET A 184 13.03 5.36 0.67
C MET A 184 13.37 5.46 -0.81
N ASN A 185 12.68 4.68 -1.67
CA ASN A 185 12.89 4.69 -3.12
C ASN A 185 11.62 5.08 -3.91
N GLY A 186 10.46 5.00 -3.27
CA GLY A 186 9.15 5.30 -3.85
C GLY A 186 8.50 6.55 -3.25
N GLY A 187 7.17 6.50 -3.13
CA GLY A 187 6.37 7.56 -2.53
C GLY A 187 5.25 7.05 -1.63
N PHE A 188 4.52 7.99 -1.03
CA PHE A 188 3.23 7.69 -0.42
C PHE A 188 2.14 7.85 -1.48
N ILE A 189 1.53 6.75 -1.94
CA ILE A 189 0.64 6.70 -3.12
C ILE A 189 -0.68 5.99 -2.84
N SER A 190 -1.71 6.30 -3.63
CA SER A 190 -2.92 5.46 -3.71
C SER A 190 -2.72 4.35 -4.74
N HIS A 191 -3.36 3.20 -4.51
CA HIS A 191 -3.38 2.08 -5.44
C HIS A 191 -4.34 2.36 -6.61
N TYR A 192 -3.97 3.29 -7.49
CA TYR A 192 -4.84 3.77 -8.59
C TYR A 192 -4.86 2.87 -9.83
N TRP A 193 -3.86 2.02 -10.03
CA TRP A 193 -3.81 1.13 -11.21
C TRP A 193 -4.77 -0.05 -11.12
N GLN A 194 -5.07 -0.52 -9.90
CA GLN A 194 -6.18 -1.43 -9.66
C GLN A 194 -7.44 -0.58 -9.43
N ASN A 195 -8.18 -0.33 -10.51
CA ASN A 195 -9.39 0.49 -10.48
C ASN A 195 -10.55 -0.17 -11.24
N THR A 196 -11.72 0.45 -11.11
CA THR A 196 -12.97 -0.06 -11.68
C THR A 196 -13.53 0.83 -12.79
N LEU A 197 -12.76 1.73 -13.39
CA LEU A 197 -13.28 2.54 -14.49
C LEU A 197 -13.62 1.68 -15.73
N LEU A 198 -14.57 2.13 -16.56
CA LEU A 198 -14.88 1.48 -17.85
C LEU A 198 -13.78 1.65 -18.91
N GLY A 199 -12.93 2.67 -18.77
CA GLY A 199 -11.71 2.84 -19.55
C GLY A 199 -10.60 3.32 -18.63
N TYR A 200 -9.33 3.20 -19.04
CA TYR A 200 -8.18 3.47 -18.16
C TYR A 200 -8.01 2.42 -17.04
N HIS A 201 -8.49 1.20 -17.24
CA HIS A 201 -8.41 0.10 -16.28
C HIS A 201 -7.57 -1.07 -16.79
N ASP A 202 -7.33 -1.17 -18.11
CA ASP A 202 -6.64 -2.29 -18.74
C ASP A 202 -5.16 -1.96 -18.99
N PHE A 203 -4.30 -2.98 -18.98
CA PHE A 203 -2.89 -2.82 -19.33
C PHE A 203 -2.72 -2.33 -20.79
N ASN A 204 -3.68 -2.68 -21.66
CA ASN A 204 -3.64 -2.41 -23.10
C ASN A 204 -4.71 -1.39 -23.56
N ASP A 205 -4.99 -0.36 -22.76
CA ASP A 205 -5.89 0.73 -23.15
C ASP A 205 -5.38 1.60 -24.34
N GLY A 206 -4.23 1.26 -24.93
CA GLY A 206 -3.69 1.94 -26.12
C GLY A 206 -3.31 3.40 -25.88
N LEU A 207 -3.01 3.76 -24.63
CA LEU A 207 -2.76 5.14 -24.22
C LEU A 207 -1.34 5.58 -24.56
N GLU A 208 -1.17 6.85 -24.95
CA GLU A 208 0.15 7.46 -25.19
C GLU A 208 1.05 7.42 -23.94
N TYR A 209 0.44 7.36 -22.76
CA TYR A 209 1.14 7.27 -21.47
C TYR A 209 1.69 5.88 -21.14
N GLY A 210 1.47 4.88 -22.01
CA GLY A 210 1.84 3.48 -21.79
C GLY A 210 0.89 2.77 -20.81
N ILE A 211 1.42 1.75 -20.12
CA ILE A 211 0.67 0.95 -19.14
C ILE A 211 0.46 1.79 -17.88
N ILE A 212 -0.82 2.03 -17.52
CA ILE A 212 -1.20 2.81 -16.34
C ILE A 212 -2.11 2.07 -15.36
N ALA A 213 -2.64 0.92 -15.76
CA ALA A 213 -3.59 0.10 -15.03
C ALA A 213 -3.26 -1.39 -15.22
N ASP A 214 -3.80 -2.23 -14.33
CA ASP A 214 -3.44 -3.66 -14.27
C ASP A 214 -4.55 -4.63 -14.68
N GLY A 215 -5.73 -4.15 -15.10
CA GLY A 215 -6.84 -4.99 -15.53
C GLY A 215 -7.45 -5.88 -14.43
N ARG A 216 -7.13 -5.65 -13.14
CA ARG A 216 -7.57 -6.56 -12.06
C ARG A 216 -8.61 -5.97 -11.13
N GLY A 217 -8.87 -4.66 -11.19
CA GLY A 217 -9.77 -4.00 -10.24
C GLY A 217 -11.22 -4.52 -10.30
N GLY A 218 -11.72 -4.89 -11.48
CA GLY A 218 -13.06 -5.44 -11.65
C GLY A 218 -13.28 -6.82 -11.03
N HIS A 219 -12.20 -7.55 -10.73
CA HIS A 219 -12.21 -8.92 -10.16
C HIS A 219 -12.09 -8.97 -8.64
N ARG A 220 -11.94 -7.80 -8.00
CA ARG A 220 -11.66 -7.69 -6.58
C ARG A 220 -12.83 -7.03 -5.87
N ASN A 221 -12.96 -7.29 -4.56
CA ASN A 221 -13.93 -6.61 -3.70
C ASN A 221 -15.38 -6.71 -4.24
N TYR A 222 -16.06 -7.84 -4.43
CA TYR A 222 -15.83 -9.24 -4.09
C TYR A 222 -14.98 -9.99 -5.13
N TYR A 223 -14.42 -11.14 -4.74
CA TYR A 223 -13.70 -12.01 -5.68
C TYR A 223 -14.63 -12.42 -6.83
N GLN A 224 -14.15 -12.25 -8.05
CA GLN A 224 -14.75 -12.82 -9.25
C GLN A 224 -13.68 -13.61 -9.97
N GLU A 225 -13.98 -14.88 -10.23
CA GLU A 225 -13.13 -15.73 -11.05
C GLU A 225 -12.95 -15.09 -12.43
N GLN A 226 -11.73 -15.14 -12.94
CA GLN A 226 -11.39 -14.64 -14.26
C GLN A 226 -11.76 -15.68 -15.30
N ILE A 227 -13.02 -15.68 -15.73
CA ILE A 227 -13.55 -16.62 -16.72
C ILE A 227 -13.68 -15.91 -18.08
N GLY A 228 -13.15 -16.51 -19.14
CA GLY A 228 -13.31 -16.03 -20.52
C GLY A 228 -12.00 -15.91 -21.30
N ILE A 229 -12.03 -15.16 -22.40
CA ILE A 229 -10.85 -14.83 -23.20
C ILE A 229 -10.40 -13.43 -22.79
N GLY A 230 -9.15 -13.29 -22.35
CA GLY A 230 -8.59 -11.99 -21.97
C GLY A 230 -8.62 -10.94 -23.09
N PRO A 231 -8.59 -9.65 -22.75
CA PRO A 231 -8.28 -9.10 -21.41
C PRO A 231 -9.49 -8.93 -20.47
N ASP A 232 -10.72 -8.97 -20.99
CA ASP A 232 -11.94 -8.69 -20.22
C ASP A 232 -12.55 -9.98 -19.64
N TYR A 233 -11.88 -10.56 -18.64
CA TYR A 233 -12.23 -11.84 -18.00
C TYR A 233 -13.55 -11.85 -17.20
N SER A 234 -14.62 -11.19 -17.66
CA SER A 234 -15.91 -11.00 -16.97
C SER A 234 -15.86 -10.15 -15.69
N GLY A 235 -14.81 -9.34 -15.51
CA GLY A 235 -14.70 -8.41 -14.39
C GLY A 235 -15.76 -7.33 -14.41
N VAL A 236 -16.18 -6.86 -13.24
CA VAL A 236 -17.15 -5.77 -13.14
C VAL A 236 -16.44 -4.43 -13.05
N TYR A 237 -16.47 -3.69 -14.14
CA TYR A 237 -15.98 -2.31 -14.24
C TYR A 237 -17.15 -1.32 -14.19
N THR A 238 -17.07 -0.37 -13.27
CA THR A 238 -18.10 0.60 -12.92
C THR A 238 -17.76 2.00 -13.44
N GLY A 239 -18.57 2.49 -14.38
CA GLY A 239 -18.68 3.90 -14.72
C GLY A 239 -17.36 4.64 -15.04
N THR A 240 -17.36 5.95 -14.79
CA THR A 240 -16.24 6.86 -15.06
C THR A 240 -15.64 7.44 -13.78
N ASN A 241 -15.83 6.77 -12.63
CA ASN A 241 -15.40 7.25 -11.33
C ASN A 241 -14.92 6.11 -10.43
N ASP A 242 -13.74 6.25 -9.84
CA ASP A 242 -13.24 5.39 -8.76
C ASP A 242 -12.56 6.27 -7.69
N PHE A 243 -13.25 7.35 -7.32
CA PHE A 243 -12.91 8.20 -6.20
C PHE A 243 -13.38 7.57 -4.90
N ARG A 244 -12.45 7.43 -3.95
CA ARG A 244 -12.56 6.58 -2.77
C ARG A 244 -12.67 7.36 -1.47
N GLY A 245 -12.58 8.70 -1.55
CA GLY A 245 -12.78 9.60 -0.42
C GLY A 245 -11.54 10.40 -0.05
N ASP A 246 -11.35 10.64 1.23
CA ASP A 246 -10.27 11.45 1.79
C ASP A 246 -9.22 10.59 2.50
N VAL A 247 -7.96 10.97 2.34
CA VAL A 247 -6.87 10.46 3.18
C VAL A 247 -6.72 11.39 4.38
N ASN A 248 -7.22 10.94 5.53
CA ASN A 248 -7.11 11.62 6.82
C ASN A 248 -5.81 11.21 7.51
N LEU A 249 -4.72 11.87 7.12
CA LEU A 249 -3.40 11.62 7.72
C LEU A 249 -3.16 12.58 8.88
N TRP A 250 -2.78 12.03 10.03
CA TRP A 250 -2.16 12.76 11.13
C TRP A 250 -0.75 12.20 11.31
N GLY A 251 0.25 12.97 10.89
CA GLY A 251 1.59 12.43 10.79
C GLY A 251 2.58 13.31 10.03
N SER A 252 3.57 12.65 9.44
CA SER A 252 4.52 13.29 8.52
C SER A 252 4.78 12.38 7.33
N ILE A 253 5.21 12.95 6.20
CA ILE A 253 5.57 12.20 5.00
C ILE A 253 6.94 12.65 4.51
N VAL A 254 7.86 11.70 4.41
CA VAL A 254 9.12 11.82 3.69
C VAL A 254 9.09 10.80 2.56
N GLN A 255 9.38 11.25 1.34
CA GLN A 255 9.31 10.40 0.15
C GLN A 255 10.38 10.80 -0.85
N PHE A 256 10.98 9.80 -1.51
CA PHE A 256 11.97 10.02 -2.55
C PHE A 256 11.33 10.50 -3.86
N LYS A 257 10.20 9.90 -4.24
CA LYS A 257 9.37 10.33 -5.37
C LYS A 257 8.04 10.88 -4.85
N ARG A 258 7.51 11.91 -5.51
CA ARG A 258 6.19 12.45 -5.17
C ARG A 258 5.12 11.40 -5.49
N GLY A 259 4.37 11.02 -4.47
CA GLY A 259 3.20 10.17 -4.65
C GLY A 259 1.91 10.92 -4.95
N TYR A 260 1.09 10.33 -5.82
CA TYR A 260 -0.23 10.83 -6.19
C TYR A 260 -1.31 10.10 -5.40
N MET A 261 -2.25 10.86 -4.83
CA MET A 261 -3.44 10.32 -4.15
C MET A 261 -4.65 10.25 -5.07
N LEU A 262 -4.82 11.27 -5.91
CA LEU A 262 -5.86 11.33 -6.95
C LEU A 262 -5.21 11.40 -8.32
N ARG A 263 -5.74 10.63 -9.27
CA ARG A 263 -5.40 10.68 -10.69
C ARG A 263 -6.67 11.02 -11.48
N ASN A 264 -6.67 12.14 -12.20
CA ASN A 264 -7.87 12.67 -12.85
C ASN A 264 -7.55 13.48 -14.11
N TYR A 265 -8.60 14.03 -14.74
CA TYR A 265 -8.50 14.96 -15.86
C TYR A 265 -7.89 16.32 -15.44
N LEU A 266 -6.91 16.89 -16.14
CA LEU A 266 -6.14 16.37 -17.29
C LEU A 266 -5.04 15.40 -16.83
N GLY A 267 -4.93 14.24 -17.47
CA GLY A 267 -3.90 13.26 -17.16
C GLY A 267 -4.20 11.88 -17.74
N PRO A 268 -3.40 10.85 -17.39
CA PRO A 268 -3.57 9.50 -17.93
C PRO A 268 -4.91 8.86 -17.55
N TYR A 269 -5.49 9.28 -16.43
CA TYR A 269 -6.85 8.95 -16.01
C TYR A 269 -7.77 10.12 -16.38
N ASN A 270 -8.20 10.16 -17.64
CA ASN A 270 -8.97 11.28 -18.18
C ASN A 270 -10.46 11.17 -17.81
N VAL A 271 -10.74 11.21 -16.50
CA VAL A 271 -12.09 11.19 -15.93
C VAL A 271 -12.17 12.13 -14.72
N THR A 272 -13.40 12.51 -14.35
CA THR A 272 -13.69 13.35 -13.18
C THR A 272 -14.71 12.62 -12.29
N PRO A 273 -14.52 12.57 -10.97
CA PRO A 273 -13.44 13.17 -10.17
C PRO A 273 -12.07 12.49 -10.29
N GLY A 274 -12.00 11.22 -10.72
CA GLY A 274 -10.73 10.50 -10.92
C GLY A 274 -10.69 9.11 -10.31
N VAL A 275 -9.48 8.63 -10.04
CA VAL A 275 -9.17 7.42 -9.29
C VAL A 275 -8.33 7.76 -8.07
N GLY A 276 -8.76 7.33 -6.88
CA GLY A 276 -8.04 7.51 -5.63
C GLY A 276 -8.74 8.50 -4.69
N TYR A 277 -7.99 9.39 -4.04
CA TYR A 277 -8.46 10.14 -2.87
C TYR A 277 -8.04 11.61 -2.88
N ASP A 278 -8.87 12.44 -2.26
CA ASP A 278 -8.48 13.77 -1.83
C ASP A 278 -7.62 13.71 -0.55
N LYS A 279 -6.96 14.82 -0.22
CA LYS A 279 -5.95 14.89 0.84
C LYS A 279 -6.44 15.73 2.00
N ASN A 280 -6.48 15.14 3.19
CA ASN A 280 -6.66 15.84 4.45
C ASN A 280 -5.48 15.54 5.37
N TYR A 281 -4.38 16.28 5.19
CA TYR A 281 -3.12 16.03 5.90
C TYR A 281 -2.95 17.01 7.05
N ASN A 282 -2.73 16.44 8.22
CA ASN A 282 -2.57 17.12 9.48
C ASN A 282 -1.27 16.64 10.13
N TYR A 283 -0.67 17.51 10.93
CA TYR A 283 0.55 17.17 11.63
C TYR A 283 0.23 16.44 12.95
N ASP A 284 0.94 15.35 13.23
CA ASP A 284 0.85 14.64 14.50
C ASP A 284 1.84 15.26 15.51
N TYR A 285 1.30 15.90 16.54
CA TYR A 285 2.09 16.54 17.59
C TYR A 285 2.96 15.56 18.40
N ASN A 286 2.61 14.28 18.45
CA ASN A 286 3.43 13.28 19.12
C ASN A 286 4.84 13.20 18.52
N LEU A 287 4.99 13.51 17.23
CA LEU A 287 6.26 13.48 16.50
C LEU A 287 7.25 14.57 16.91
N LEU A 288 6.79 15.66 17.55
CA LEU A 288 7.70 16.70 18.08
C LEU A 288 8.45 16.23 19.31
N VAL A 289 7.82 15.37 20.11
CA VAL A 289 8.35 14.94 21.41
C VAL A 289 8.97 13.54 21.30
N ASN A 290 8.36 12.67 20.49
CA ASN A 290 8.74 11.27 20.36
C ASN A 290 8.80 10.90 18.87
N PRO A 291 9.97 11.01 18.21
CA PRO A 291 10.11 10.45 16.87
C PRO A 291 9.89 8.93 16.92
N PRO A 292 9.39 8.30 15.84
CA PRO A 292 9.22 6.87 15.83
C PRO A 292 10.56 6.15 16.08
N PRO A 293 10.53 4.95 16.69
CA PRO A 293 11.76 4.21 17.02
C PRO A 293 12.63 3.98 15.77
N TYR A 294 13.92 4.35 15.83
CA TYR A 294 14.86 4.21 14.70
C TYR A 294 14.43 4.95 13.41
N PHE A 295 13.48 5.90 13.49
CA PHE A 295 13.21 6.82 12.41
C PHE A 295 14.42 7.77 12.25
N PRO A 296 14.88 8.07 11.02
CA PRO A 296 16.03 8.96 10.84
C PRO A 296 15.79 10.34 11.46
N ASP A 297 16.80 10.89 12.13
CA ASP A 297 16.72 12.25 12.66
C ASP A 297 16.46 13.24 11.53
N LEU A 298 15.47 14.11 11.71
CA LEU A 298 15.10 15.15 10.75
C LEU A 298 15.99 16.40 10.87
N GLU A 299 16.80 16.49 11.93
CA GLU A 299 17.69 17.63 12.22
C GLU A 299 19.04 17.16 12.77
N THR A 300 20.09 17.95 12.53
CA THR A 300 21.37 17.83 13.27
C THR A 300 21.26 18.52 14.63
N GLU A 301 22.23 18.27 15.52
CA GLU A 301 22.44 19.02 16.78
C GLU A 301 22.51 20.55 16.62
N ASN A 302 22.69 21.06 15.39
CA ASN A 302 22.74 22.47 15.05
C ASN A 302 21.46 23.01 14.38
N SER A 303 20.33 22.30 14.48
CA SER A 303 19.02 22.71 13.92
C SER A 303 19.03 22.93 12.40
N ASN A 304 19.95 22.29 11.69
CA ASN A 304 19.89 22.15 10.24
C ASN A 304 19.05 20.91 9.91
N VAL A 305 18.06 21.08 9.02
CA VAL A 305 17.27 19.96 8.47
C VAL A 305 18.22 19.00 7.76
N VAL A 306 18.20 17.72 8.17
CA VAL A 306 19.01 16.68 7.53
C VAL A 306 18.09 15.69 6.83
N LEU A 307 18.25 15.58 5.52
CA LEU A 307 17.78 14.42 4.78
C LEU A 307 18.82 13.31 4.93
N LYS A 308 18.75 12.52 6.00
CA LYS A 308 19.55 11.28 6.11
C LYS A 308 18.83 10.20 5.30
N MET A 309 19.20 10.03 4.04
CA MET A 309 18.88 8.80 3.29
C MET A 309 19.69 7.66 3.90
N ALA A 310 19.15 6.99 4.92
CA ALA A 310 19.81 5.85 5.54
C ALA A 310 19.65 4.63 4.62
N SER A 311 20.69 4.29 3.86
CA SER A 311 20.78 2.94 3.28
C SER A 311 21.18 1.97 4.39
N TYR A 312 20.32 1.00 4.72
CA TYR A 312 20.70 -0.11 5.59
C TYR A 312 21.26 -1.24 4.73
N GLY A 313 22.58 -1.40 4.73
CA GLY A 313 23.29 -2.50 4.07
C GLY A 313 24.13 -3.26 5.10
N GLU A 314 24.08 -4.60 5.05
CA GLU A 314 24.92 -5.48 5.88
C GLU A 314 26.42 -5.15 5.71
N ALA A 315 27.09 -4.80 6.81
CA ALA A 315 28.54 -4.89 6.87
C ALA A 315 28.93 -6.37 7.04
N LYS A 316 29.14 -7.08 5.93
CA LYS A 316 29.84 -8.37 5.97
C LYS A 316 31.28 -8.12 6.43
N LYS A 317 31.67 -8.77 7.53
CA LYS A 317 33.07 -8.94 7.91
C LYS A 317 33.75 -9.94 6.98
#